data_AF-A0A2T9YML2-F1
#
_entry.id   AF-A0A2T9YML2-F1
#
_cell.length_a   1.000
_cell.length_b   1.000
_cell.length_c   1.000
_cell.angle_alpha   90.00
_cell.angle_beta   90.00
_cell.angle_gamma   90.00
#
_symmetry.space_group_name_H-M   'P 1'
#
loop_
_entity.id
_entity.type
_entity.pdbx_description
1 polymer ?
#
loop_
_entity_poly.entity_id
_entity_poly.type
_entity_poly.pdbx_seq_one_letter_code
_entity_poly.pdbx_strand_id
1 'polypeptide(L)'
;MALRKGITADQIVSYLNTYAHPQVKNRIPPVPITVSDQIKLWEQEKERIKSKQAYLYHEFNRQNDFDAVYKYAEQLGVVLWGDEKKRIMAVSFEGHESVKNYVKRRLSANKPTNSVLR
;
A
#
# COMPACT_ATOMS: atom_id res chain seq x y z
N MET A 1 9.70 21.26 -11.80
CA MET A 1 8.49 20.99 -12.58
C MET A 1 7.25 21.32 -11.75
N ALA A 2 6.22 21.93 -12.35
CA ALA A 2 5.03 22.45 -11.66
C ALA A 2 4.34 21.43 -10.73
N LEU A 3 4.23 20.16 -11.17
CA LEU A 3 3.68 19.04 -10.38
C LEU A 3 4.45 18.75 -9.07
N ARG A 4 5.76 19.06 -9.02
CA ARG A 4 6.57 18.93 -7.79
C ARG A 4 6.27 20.04 -6.78
N LYS A 5 5.71 21.17 -7.23
CA LYS A 5 5.34 22.31 -6.40
C LYS A 5 3.87 22.24 -5.91
N GLY A 6 3.19 21.10 -6.12
CA GLY A 6 1.81 20.89 -5.68
C GLY A 6 0.73 21.45 -6.61
N ILE A 7 1.11 21.88 -7.83
CA ILE A 7 0.14 22.27 -8.85
C ILE A 7 -0.40 20.99 -9.49
N THR A 8 -1.73 20.84 -9.58
CA THR A 8 -2.36 19.63 -10.12
C THR A 8 -2.39 19.61 -11.65
N ALA A 9 -2.55 18.43 -12.26
CA ALA A 9 -2.69 18.31 -13.71
C ALA A 9 -3.88 19.13 -14.23
N ASP A 10 -5.02 19.09 -13.51
CA ASP A 10 -6.22 19.84 -13.89
C ASP A 10 -6.01 21.36 -13.83
N GLN A 11 -5.22 21.86 -12.86
CA GLN A 11 -4.84 23.28 -12.81
C GLN A 11 -3.98 23.67 -14.02
N ILE A 12 -3.07 22.80 -14.45
CA ILE A 12 -2.23 23.04 -15.65
C ILE A 12 -3.11 23.06 -16.91
N VAL A 13 -3.99 22.07 -17.09
CA VAL A 13 -4.88 21.99 -18.27
C VAL A 13 -5.85 23.17 -18.31
N SER A 14 -6.44 23.56 -17.17
CA SER A 14 -7.32 24.72 -17.06
C SER A 14 -6.61 26.03 -17.42
N TYR A 15 -5.37 26.20 -16.93
CA TYR A 15 -4.53 27.36 -17.26
C TYR A 15 -4.25 27.43 -18.77
N LEU A 16 -3.85 26.31 -19.38
CA LEU A 16 -3.57 26.25 -20.82
C LEU A 16 -4.82 26.56 -21.68
N ASN A 17 -6.00 26.09 -21.28
CA ASN A 17 -7.25 26.40 -21.97
C ASN A 17 -7.66 27.87 -21.82
N THR A 18 -7.49 28.45 -20.63
CA THR A 18 -7.88 29.84 -20.33
C THR A 18 -7.02 30.85 -21.08
N TYR A 19 -5.70 30.62 -21.09
CA TYR A 19 -4.68 31.50 -21.65
C TYR A 19 -4.17 31.06 -23.02
N ALA A 20 -4.91 30.19 -23.73
CA ALA A 20 -4.58 29.81 -25.10
C ALA A 20 -4.54 31.04 -26.02
N HIS A 21 -3.57 31.06 -26.95
CA HIS A 21 -3.47 32.10 -27.96
C HIS A 21 -4.80 32.22 -28.74
N PRO A 22 -5.30 33.42 -29.09
CA PRO A 22 -6.61 33.59 -29.73
C PRO A 22 -6.83 32.72 -30.98
N GLN A 23 -5.80 32.51 -31.80
CA GLN A 23 -5.88 31.63 -32.98
C GLN A 23 -6.08 30.15 -32.62
N VAL A 24 -5.56 29.72 -31.47
CA VAL A 24 -5.68 28.34 -30.96
C VAL A 24 -6.95 28.19 -30.12
N LYS A 25 -7.40 29.25 -29.45
CA LYS A 25 -8.63 29.28 -28.64
C LYS A 25 -9.90 29.01 -29.45
N ASN A 26 -9.86 29.30 -30.76
CA ASN A 26 -10.93 28.98 -31.70
C ASN A 26 -11.01 27.47 -32.03
N ARG A 27 -10.01 26.66 -31.66
CA ARG A 27 -10.04 25.20 -31.77
C ARG A 27 -10.73 24.63 -30.52
N ILE A 28 -11.57 23.61 -30.68
CA ILE A 28 -12.28 22.96 -29.58
C ILE A 28 -11.82 21.49 -29.50
N PRO A 29 -11.15 21.06 -28.42
CA PRO A 29 -10.59 21.87 -27.32
C PRO A 29 -9.31 22.64 -27.74
N PRO A 30 -9.01 23.80 -27.12
CA PRO A 30 -7.77 24.56 -27.41
C PRO A 30 -6.50 23.75 -27.12
N VAL A 31 -6.52 22.98 -26.04
CA VAL A 31 -5.49 21.98 -25.73
C VAL A 31 -5.90 20.63 -26.30
N PRO A 32 -5.10 20.00 -27.18
CA PRO A 32 -5.39 18.67 -27.68
C PRO A 32 -5.55 17.65 -26.55
N ILE A 33 -6.49 16.71 -26.73
CA ILE A 33 -6.83 15.69 -25.73
C ILE A 33 -5.59 14.88 -25.33
N THR A 34 -4.77 14.47 -26.30
CA THR A 34 -3.54 13.72 -26.05
C THR A 34 -2.57 14.46 -25.13
N VAL A 35 -2.45 15.78 -25.25
CA VAL A 35 -1.57 16.58 -24.38
C VAL A 35 -2.13 16.64 -22.96
N SER A 36 -3.45 16.79 -22.84
CA SER A 36 -4.13 16.80 -21.54
C SER A 36 -3.97 15.44 -20.84
N ASP A 37 -4.11 14.35 -21.57
CA ASP A 37 -3.92 12.99 -21.06
C ASP A 37 -2.47 12.76 -20.61
N GLN A 38 -1.47 13.19 -21.39
CA GLN A 38 -0.07 13.06 -20.99
C GLN A 38 0.23 13.81 -19.68
N ILE A 39 -0.32 15.01 -19.49
CA ILE A 39 -0.13 15.77 -18.25
C ILE A 39 -0.73 15.01 -17.05
N LYS A 40 -1.92 14.40 -17.22
CA LYS A 40 -2.55 13.59 -16.18
C LYS A 40 -1.78 12.30 -15.89
N LEU A 41 -1.28 11.63 -16.92
CA LEU A 41 -0.44 10.45 -16.77
C LEU A 41 0.86 10.77 -16.02
N TRP A 42 1.48 11.93 -16.28
CA TRP A 42 2.66 12.37 -15.54
C TRP A 42 2.38 12.65 -14.06
N GLU A 43 1.21 13.19 -13.73
CA GLU A 43 0.79 13.35 -12.34
C GLU A 43 0.58 12.00 -11.65
N GLN A 44 -0.11 11.06 -12.31
CA GLN A 44 -0.31 9.71 -11.78
C GLN A 44 0.99 8.91 -11.65
N GLU A 45 1.94 9.11 -12.57
CA GLU A 45 3.25 8.48 -12.52
C GLU A 45 4.04 8.88 -11.27
N LYS A 46 3.88 10.10 -10.77
CA LYS A 46 4.43 10.54 -9.48
C LYS A 46 3.84 9.74 -8.31
N GLU A 47 2.58 9.31 -8.41
CA GLU A 47 1.86 8.58 -7.36
C GLU A 47 1.91 7.05 -7.54
N ARG A 48 2.71 6.55 -8.49
CA ARG A 48 2.80 5.12 -8.81
C ARG A 48 3.29 4.28 -7.63
N ILE A 49 4.14 4.85 -6.77
CA ILE A 49 4.72 4.15 -5.62
C ILE A 49 4.11 4.73 -4.35
N LYS A 50 3.36 3.88 -3.62
CA LYS A 50 2.84 4.20 -2.29
C LYS A 50 3.64 3.44 -1.25
N SER A 51 4.44 4.16 -0.48
CA SER A 51 5.16 3.58 0.66
C SER A 51 4.23 3.47 1.86
N LYS A 52 4.15 2.28 2.46
CA LYS A 52 3.44 2.05 3.72
C LYS A 52 4.39 1.36 4.69
N GLN A 53 4.46 1.87 5.93
CA GLN A 53 5.25 1.23 6.98
C GLN A 53 4.61 -0.12 7.36
N ALA A 54 5.45 -1.14 7.46
CA ALA A 54 5.02 -2.51 7.67
C ALA A 54 6.03 -3.31 8.48
N TYR A 55 5.55 -4.36 9.13
CA TYR A 55 6.37 -5.40 9.74
C TYR A 55 6.26 -6.69 8.93
N LEU A 56 7.41 -7.27 8.59
CA LEU A 56 7.50 -8.53 7.89
C LEU A 56 7.55 -9.68 8.90
N TYR A 57 6.65 -10.64 8.75
CA TYR A 57 6.67 -11.91 9.45
C TYR A 57 7.10 -12.98 8.47
N HIS A 58 8.17 -13.70 8.79
CA HIS A 58 8.75 -14.76 7.98
C HIS A 58 9.25 -15.90 8.87
N GLU A 59 9.78 -16.97 8.27
CA GLU A 59 10.38 -18.11 8.98
C GLU A 59 9.46 -18.81 9.98
N PHE A 60 8.18 -18.97 9.62
CA PHE A 60 7.27 -19.79 10.41
C PHE A 60 7.70 -21.26 10.39
N ASN A 61 7.91 -21.82 11.59
CA ASN A 61 8.32 -23.22 11.80
C ASN A 61 7.30 -24.24 11.28
N ARG A 62 6.01 -23.92 11.32
CA ARG A 62 4.91 -24.80 10.92
C ARG A 62 3.90 -24.03 10.07
N GLN A 63 3.34 -24.69 9.06
CA GLN A 63 2.30 -24.11 8.21
C GLN A 63 1.07 -23.69 9.04
N ASN A 64 0.59 -24.55 9.94
CA ASN A 64 -0.56 -24.26 10.81
C ASN A 64 -0.36 -23.02 11.70
N ASP A 65 0.88 -22.68 12.07
CA ASP A 65 1.17 -21.47 12.83
C ASP A 65 1.09 -20.24 11.95
N PHE A 66 1.60 -20.31 10.71
CA PHE A 66 1.41 -19.27 9.71
C PHE A 66 -0.08 -19.05 9.42
N ASP A 67 -0.83 -20.10 9.07
CA ASP A 67 -2.23 -19.97 8.63
C ASP A 67 -3.11 -19.30 9.68
N ALA A 68 -2.90 -19.65 10.95
CA ALA A 68 -3.71 -19.08 12.03
C ALA A 68 -3.32 -17.64 12.37
N VAL A 69 -2.04 -17.28 12.28
CA VAL A 69 -1.60 -15.89 12.45
C VAL A 69 -2.05 -15.04 11.27
N TYR A 70 -1.97 -15.57 10.05
CA TYR A 70 -2.46 -14.94 8.82
C TYR A 70 -3.95 -14.67 8.91
N LYS A 71 -4.75 -15.69 9.26
CA LYS A 71 -6.20 -15.56 9.45
C LYS A 71 -6.56 -14.52 10.52
N TYR A 72 -5.83 -14.48 11.64
CA TYR A 72 -6.04 -13.47 12.67
C TYR A 72 -5.73 -12.04 12.15
N ALA A 73 -4.62 -11.87 11.43
CA ALA A 73 -4.24 -10.58 10.84
C ALA A 73 -5.22 -10.14 9.74
N GLU A 74 -5.74 -11.08 8.95
CA GLU A 74 -6.74 -10.84 7.90
C GLU A 74 -8.08 -10.39 8.51
N GLN A 75 -8.54 -11.06 9.57
CA GLN A 75 -9.75 -10.66 10.31
C GLN A 75 -9.65 -9.26 10.92
N LEU A 76 -8.45 -8.85 11.32
CA LEU A 76 -8.18 -7.49 11.79
C LEU A 76 -8.05 -6.47 10.65
N GLY A 77 -7.96 -6.91 9.38
CA GLY A 77 -7.78 -6.03 8.23
C GLY A 77 -6.40 -5.38 8.16
N VAL A 78 -5.38 -5.96 8.79
CA VAL A 78 -4.04 -5.37 8.91
C VAL A 78 -3.00 -5.98 7.97
N VAL A 79 -3.35 -7.02 7.21
CA VAL A 79 -2.47 -7.62 6.20
C VAL A 79 -2.34 -6.69 5.01
N LEU A 80 -1.10 -6.33 4.67
CA LEU A 80 -0.80 -5.50 3.50
C LEU A 80 -0.44 -6.34 2.29
N TRP A 81 0.21 -7.48 2.53
CA TRP A 81 0.67 -8.39 1.50
C TRP A 81 1.02 -9.74 2.14
N GLY A 82 0.97 -10.84 1.38
CA GLY A 82 1.47 -12.13 1.83
C GLY A 82 1.67 -13.14 0.71
N ASP A 83 2.46 -14.16 1.00
CA ASP A 83 2.71 -15.34 0.17
C ASP A 83 2.67 -16.59 1.06
N GLU A 84 1.61 -17.37 0.90
CA GLU A 84 1.35 -18.57 1.71
C GLU A 84 2.39 -19.67 1.48
N LYS A 85 2.90 -19.82 0.25
CA LYS A 85 3.87 -20.86 -0.10
C LYS A 85 5.20 -20.62 0.60
N LYS A 86 5.59 -19.35 0.69
CA LYS A 86 6.81 -18.92 1.39
C LYS A 86 6.57 -18.70 2.89
N ARG A 87 5.33 -18.77 3.37
CA ARG A 87 4.93 -18.43 4.75
C ARG A 87 5.44 -17.05 5.16
N ILE A 88 5.21 -16.05 4.32
CA ILE A 88 5.60 -14.66 4.59
C ILE A 88 4.38 -13.76 4.51
N MET A 89 4.29 -12.79 5.42
CA MET A 89 3.25 -11.79 5.40
C MET A 89 3.79 -10.44 5.90
N ALA A 90 3.32 -9.37 5.28
CA ALA A 90 3.57 -8.00 5.71
C ALA A 90 2.31 -7.47 6.39
N VAL A 91 2.45 -7.01 7.63
CA VAL A 91 1.38 -6.44 8.45
C VAL A 91 1.60 -4.94 8.61
N SER A 92 0.53 -4.16 8.67
CA SER A 92 0.62 -2.72 8.90
C SER A 92 1.32 -2.38 10.23
N PHE A 93 1.99 -1.23 10.28
CA PHE A 93 2.59 -0.71 11.51
C PHE A 93 1.56 -0.63 12.66
N GLU A 94 0.36 -0.13 12.38
CA GLU A 94 -0.74 0.01 13.34
C GLU A 94 -1.23 -1.33 13.90
N GLY A 95 -1.22 -2.39 13.07
CA GLY A 95 -1.68 -3.73 13.45
C GLY A 95 -0.63 -4.61 14.11
N HIS A 96 0.64 -4.20 14.08
CA HIS A 96 1.77 -5.03 14.51
C HIS A 96 1.65 -5.51 15.95
N GLU A 97 1.32 -4.61 16.89
CA GLU A 97 1.27 -4.96 18.31
C GLU A 97 0.18 -6.01 18.62
N SER A 98 -0.98 -5.92 17.97
CA SER A 98 -2.05 -6.91 18.09
C SER A 98 -1.60 -8.29 17.58
N VAL A 99 -1.01 -8.34 16.39
CA VAL A 99 -0.52 -9.60 15.79
C VAL A 99 0.64 -10.20 16.59
N LYS A 100 1.58 -9.37 17.03
CA LYS A 100 2.71 -9.79 17.89
C LYS A 100 2.23 -10.38 19.22
N ASN A 101 1.24 -9.77 19.86
CA ASN A 101 0.66 -10.28 21.10
C ASN A 101 -0.06 -11.63 20.87
N TYR A 102 -0.74 -11.79 19.74
CA TYR A 102 -1.34 -13.07 19.35
C TYR A 102 -0.28 -14.17 19.15
N VAL A 103 0.81 -13.87 18.42
CA VAL A 103 1.93 -14.79 18.20
C VAL A 103 2.57 -15.20 19.54
N LYS A 104 2.85 -14.25 20.43
CA LYS A 104 3.44 -14.53 21.76
C LYS A 104 2.58 -15.49 22.59
N ARG A 105 1.27 -15.25 22.66
CA ARG A 105 0.32 -16.12 23.39
C ARG A 105 0.33 -17.55 22.85
N ARG A 106 0.42 -17.69 21.53
CA ARG A 106 0.48 -19.00 20.86
C ARG A 106 1.79 -19.73 21.12
N LEU A 107 2.92 -19.01 21.09
CA LEU A 107 4.23 -19.56 21.43
C LEU A 107 4.32 -20.03 22.88
N SER A 108 3.71 -19.30 23.83
CA SER A 108 3.64 -19.74 25.23
C SER A 108 2.75 -20.97 25.42
N ALA A 109 1.65 -21.08 24.65
CA ALA A 109 0.77 -22.25 24.71
C ALA A 109 1.41 -23.52 24.09
N ASN A 110 2.32 -23.35 23.13
CA ASN A 110 3.04 -24.45 22.49
C ASN A 110 4.34 -24.85 23.22
N LYS A 111 4.69 -24.24 24.35
CA LYS A 111 5.78 -24.75 25.18
C LYS A 111 5.34 -26.07 25.82
N PRO A 112 6.11 -27.16 25.69
CA PRO A 112 5.79 -28.40 26.38
C PRO A 112 5.76 -28.12 27.88
N THR A 113 4.62 -28.41 28.50
CA THR A 113 4.48 -28.45 29.96
C THR A 113 5.43 -29.53 30.44
N ASN A 114 6.61 -29.15 30.95
CA ASN A 114 7.43 -30.09 31.70
C ASN A 114 6.59 -30.51 32.91
N SER A 115 6.03 -31.71 32.82
CA SER A 115 5.33 -32.35 33.91
C SER A 115 6.29 -32.46 35.07
N VAL A 116 5.97 -31.73 36.13
CA VAL A 116 6.44 -32.02 37.48
C VAL A 116 6.06 -33.47 37.78
N LEU A 117 7.06 -34.36 37.87
CA LEU A 117 6.93 -35.64 38.55
C LEU A 117 8.23 -35.94 39.29
N ARG A 118 8.15 -35.73 40.61
CA ARG A 118 8.83 -36.40 41.73
C ARG A 118 10.36 -36.49 41.73
#